data_AF-A0A352MD91-F1
#
_entry.id   AF-A0A352MD91-F1
#
_cell.length_a   1.000
_cell.length_b   1.000
_cell.length_c   1.000
_cell.angle_alpha   90.00
_cell.angle_beta   90.00
_cell.angle_gamma   90.00
#
_symmetry.space_group_name_H-M   'P 1'
#
loop_
_entity.id
_entity.type
_entity.pdbx_description
1 polymer ?
#
loop_
_entity_poly.entity_id
_entity_poly.type
_entity_poly.pdbx_seq_one_letter_code
_entity_poly.pdbx_strand_id
1 'polypeptide(L)'
;MTREIITARDIQKLNQADSELKFPANPVTQDGYFDRLFKYIPAELVAGYIFVLGVVKQLTNSGEIKIFQWSLFAIFCILTPLYLWRVQKVHKIQQHVISILSFVVWVFALGGPFSLSVWYNPVYGAILLPLFTLVVAIWEAE
;
A
#
# COMPACT_ATOMS: atom_id res chain seq x y z
N MET A 1 -59.36 18.47 22.21
CA MET A 1 -57.91 18.31 22.02
C MET A 1 -57.29 18.06 23.39
N THR A 2 -57.02 16.79 23.70
CA THR A 2 -56.42 16.39 24.98
C THR A 2 -54.93 16.72 24.94
N ARG A 3 -54.45 17.56 25.87
CA ARG A 3 -53.02 17.83 26.02
C ARG A 3 -52.43 16.72 26.88
N GLU A 4 -51.65 15.84 26.25
CA GLU A 4 -50.94 14.79 26.95
C GLU A 4 -49.78 15.39 27.74
N ILE A 5 -49.73 15.14 29.05
CA ILE A 5 -48.72 15.70 29.95
C ILE A 5 -47.58 14.70 30.03
N ILE A 6 -46.48 14.99 29.32
CA ILE A 6 -45.25 14.21 29.42
C ILE A 6 -44.62 14.52 30.78
N THR A 7 -44.46 13.49 31.61
CA THR A 7 -43.87 13.62 32.96
C THR A 7 -42.35 13.42 32.90
N ALA A 8 -41.61 13.92 33.89
CA ALA A 8 -40.16 13.73 33.99
C ALA A 8 -39.72 12.24 33.92
N ARG A 9 -40.57 11.32 34.38
CA ARG A 9 -40.37 9.88 34.26
C ARG A 9 -40.45 9.37 32.83
N ASP A 10 -41.31 9.96 32.01
CA ASP A 10 -41.46 9.59 30.61
C ASP A 10 -40.26 10.05 29.79
N ILE A 11 -39.72 11.25 30.10
CA ILE A 11 -38.47 11.74 29.54
C ILE A 11 -37.30 10.82 29.90
N GLN A 12 -37.26 10.32 31.14
CA GLN A 12 -36.20 9.39 31.58
C GLN A 12 -36.28 8.04 30.86
N LYS A 13 -37.49 7.52 30.61
CA LYS A 13 -37.71 6.30 29.83
C LYS A 13 -37.32 6.46 28.37
N LEU A 14 -37.60 7.61 27.76
CA LEU A 14 -37.17 7.91 26.39
C LEU A 14 -35.63 7.97 26.30
N ASN A 15 -34.97 8.64 27.24
CA ASN A 15 -33.50 8.68 27.29
C ASN A 15 -32.87 7.29 27.53
N GLN A 16 -33.53 6.41 28.30
CA GLN A 16 -33.10 5.02 28.49
C GLN A 16 -33.31 4.19 27.22
N ALA A 17 -34.46 4.33 26.55
CA ALA A 17 -34.74 3.66 25.29
C ALA A 17 -33.76 4.10 24.18
N ASP A 18 -33.40 5.38 24.11
CA ASP A 18 -32.38 5.92 23.20
C ASP A 18 -30.96 5.41 23.56
N SER A 19 -30.72 5.10 24.84
CA SER A 19 -29.47 4.50 25.30
C SER A 19 -29.37 3.00 24.99
N GLU A 20 -30.50 2.28 24.98
CA GLU A 20 -30.60 0.88 24.56
C GLU A 20 -30.60 0.74 23.03
N LEU A 21 -31.07 1.76 22.30
CA LEU A 21 -30.92 1.91 20.85
C LEU A 21 -29.55 2.44 20.42
N LYS A 22 -28.56 2.48 21.32
CA LYS A 22 -27.16 2.55 20.91
C LYS A 22 -26.83 1.26 20.18
N PHE A 23 -27.07 1.28 18.87
CA PHE A 23 -26.46 0.37 17.92
C PHE A 23 -25.01 0.17 18.37
N PRO A 24 -24.54 -1.08 18.52
CA PRO A 24 -23.17 -1.31 18.95
C PRO A 24 -22.30 -0.46 18.06
N ALA A 25 -21.56 0.48 18.65
CA ALA A 25 -20.60 1.29 17.93
C ALA A 25 -19.79 0.28 17.12
N ASN A 26 -19.93 0.34 15.78
CA ASN A 26 -19.33 -0.63 14.86
C ASN A 26 -17.94 -0.92 15.42
N PRO A 27 -17.63 -2.18 15.83
CA PRO A 27 -16.30 -2.47 16.29
C PRO A 27 -15.40 -2.01 15.17
N VAL A 28 -14.45 -1.11 15.47
CA VAL A 28 -13.44 -0.63 14.53
C VAL A 28 -12.93 -1.89 13.86
N THR A 29 -13.39 -2.15 12.63
CA THR A 29 -13.20 -3.44 11.98
C THR A 29 -11.70 -3.57 11.86
N GLN A 30 -11.10 -4.43 12.68
CA GLN A 30 -9.71 -4.78 12.53
C GLN A 30 -9.56 -5.21 11.08
N ASP A 31 -8.82 -4.42 10.29
CA ASP A 31 -8.57 -4.71 8.88
C ASP A 31 -8.25 -6.20 8.77
N GLY A 32 -8.97 -6.91 7.90
CA GLY A 32 -8.75 -8.33 7.68
C GLY A 32 -7.32 -8.59 7.23
N TYR A 33 -6.86 -9.83 7.37
CA TYR A 33 -5.53 -10.23 6.87
C TYR A 33 -5.32 -9.80 5.41
N PHE A 34 -6.31 -10.03 4.55
CA PHE A 34 -6.25 -9.63 3.15
C PHE A 34 -6.26 -8.11 2.96
N ASP A 35 -7.02 -7.34 3.74
CA ASP A 35 -7.01 -5.86 3.65
C ASP A 35 -5.65 -5.27 4.06
N ARG A 36 -5.01 -5.86 5.07
CA ARG A 36 -3.63 -5.50 5.45
C ARG A 36 -2.65 -5.88 4.35
N LEU A 37 -2.78 -7.07 3.79
CA LEU A 37 -1.90 -7.56 2.73
C LEU A 37 -2.00 -6.71 1.46
N PHE A 38 -3.22 -6.37 1.03
CA PHE A 38 -3.44 -5.49 -0.12
C PHE A 38 -2.94 -4.07 0.13
N LYS A 39 -2.95 -3.57 1.38
CA LYS A 39 -2.28 -2.31 1.73
C LYS A 39 -0.76 -2.37 1.47
N TYR A 40 -0.12 -3.53 1.61
CA TYR A 40 1.33 -3.64 1.45
C TYR A 40 1.83 -3.75 0.02
N ILE A 41 0.97 -4.14 -0.92
CA ILE A 41 1.36 -4.30 -2.32
C ILE A 41 1.23 -2.93 -3.01
N PRO A 42 2.34 -2.29 -3.41
CA PRO A 42 2.29 -1.00 -4.09
C PRO A 42 1.90 -1.20 -5.56
N ALA A 43 0.79 -1.88 -5.83
CA ALA A 43 0.36 -2.26 -7.18
C ALA A 43 0.20 -1.04 -8.08
N GLU A 44 -0.33 0.07 -7.55
CA GLU A 44 -0.46 1.34 -8.28
C GLU A 44 0.91 1.91 -8.68
N LEU A 45 1.89 1.87 -7.78
CA LEU A 45 3.24 2.38 -8.05
C LEU A 45 3.99 1.47 -9.02
N VAL A 46 3.84 0.16 -8.90
CA VAL A 46 4.43 -0.81 -9.83
C VAL A 46 3.82 -0.63 -11.23
N ALA A 47 2.50 -0.50 -11.33
CA ALA A 47 1.81 -0.24 -12.60
C ALA A 47 2.27 1.08 -13.23
N GLY A 48 2.33 2.16 -12.44
CA GLY A 48 2.86 3.45 -12.87
C GLY A 48 4.31 3.36 -13.34
N TYR A 49 5.15 2.61 -12.62
CA TYR A 49 6.54 2.39 -12.99
C TYR A 49 6.67 1.65 -14.32
N ILE A 50 5.90 0.58 -14.55
CA ILE A 50 5.89 -0.18 -15.81
C ILE A 50 5.46 0.73 -16.97
N PHE A 51 4.45 1.57 -16.76
CA PHE A 51 3.99 2.52 -17.77
C PHE A 51 5.11 3.47 -18.20
N VAL A 52 5.76 4.13 -17.22
CA VAL A 52 6.84 5.07 -17.53
C VAL A 52 8.07 4.34 -18.11
N LEU A 53 8.37 3.12 -17.65
CA LEU A 53 9.44 2.29 -18.22
C LEU A 53 9.19 2.02 -19.72
N GLY A 54 7.94 1.78 -20.13
CA GLY A 54 7.56 1.62 -21.53
C GLY A 54 7.75 2.90 -22.35
N VAL A 55 7.48 4.06 -21.77
CA VAL A 55 7.71 5.37 -22.43
C VAL A 55 9.21 5.66 -22.58
N VAL A 56 10.01 5.40 -21.54
CA VAL A 56 11.46 5.65 -21.55
C VAL A 56 12.19 4.81 -22.60
N LYS A 57 11.68 3.62 -22.93
CA LYS A 57 12.22 2.77 -24.02
C LYS A 57 12.12 3.39 -25.42
N GLN A 58 11.32 4.45 -25.59
CA GLN A 58 11.20 5.16 -26.87
C GLN A 58 12.35 6.15 -27.10
N LEU A 59 13.15 6.45 -26.06
CA LEU A 59 14.33 7.30 -26.20
C LEU A 59 15.44 6.55 -26.95
N THR A 60 16.08 7.21 -27.89
CA THR A 60 17.13 6.62 -28.76
C THR A 60 18.54 6.82 -28.19
N ASN A 61 18.73 7.74 -27.23
CA ASN A 61 20.04 8.08 -26.68
C ASN A 61 20.35 7.27 -25.41
N SER A 62 21.30 6.34 -25.51
CA SER A 62 21.69 5.41 -24.45
C SER A 62 22.15 6.10 -23.15
N GLY A 63 22.77 7.28 -23.24
CA GLY A 63 23.23 8.04 -22.07
C GLY A 63 22.07 8.64 -21.27
N GLU A 64 21.09 9.19 -21.98
CA GLU A 64 19.89 9.78 -21.38
C GLU A 64 19.00 8.71 -20.74
N ILE A 65 18.84 7.54 -21.38
CA ILE A 65 18.07 6.41 -20.85
C ILE A 65 18.58 5.98 -19.47
N LYS A 66 19.92 5.89 -19.29
CA LYS A 66 20.51 5.56 -17.98
C LYS A 66 20.10 6.56 -16.91
N ILE A 67 20.28 7.84 -17.18
CA ILE A 67 20.00 8.92 -16.21
C ILE A 67 18.51 8.96 -15.87
N PHE A 68 17.64 8.82 -16.88
CA PHE A 68 16.19 8.78 -16.70
C PHE A 68 15.74 7.57 -15.88
N GLN A 69 16.24 6.36 -16.16
CA GLN A 69 15.85 5.18 -15.40
C GLN A 69 16.29 5.24 -13.93
N TRP A 70 17.49 5.77 -13.64
CA TRP A 70 17.96 5.97 -12.27
C TRP A 70 17.15 7.04 -11.55
N SER A 71 16.82 8.14 -12.24
CA SER A 71 15.98 9.21 -11.69
C SER A 71 14.58 8.70 -11.39
N LEU A 72 13.99 7.93 -12.31
CA LEU A 72 12.67 7.33 -12.14
C LEU A 72 12.64 6.35 -10.97
N PHE A 73 13.67 5.51 -10.83
CA PHE A 73 13.81 4.62 -9.69
C PHE A 73 13.89 5.41 -8.37
N ALA A 74 14.73 6.44 -8.30
CA ALA A 74 14.84 7.28 -7.11
C ALA A 74 13.51 7.97 -6.76
N ILE A 75 12.81 8.53 -7.75
CA ILE A 75 11.52 9.19 -7.57
C ILE A 75 10.50 8.19 -7.03
N PHE A 76 10.30 7.04 -7.68
CA PHE A 76 9.31 6.06 -7.22
C PHE A 76 9.71 5.41 -5.88
N CYS A 77 11.01 5.25 -5.62
CA CYS A 77 11.51 4.76 -4.33
C CYS A 77 11.17 5.74 -3.19
N ILE A 78 11.25 7.06 -3.41
CA ILE A 78 10.83 8.08 -2.45
C ILE A 78 9.30 8.20 -2.40
N LEU A 79 8.62 8.03 -3.53
CA LEU A 79 7.17 8.10 -3.62
C LEU A 79 6.50 6.95 -2.85
N THR A 80 7.15 5.79 -2.75
CA THR A 80 6.66 4.60 -2.04
C THR A 80 6.39 4.86 -0.54
N PRO A 81 7.37 5.28 0.28
CA PRO A 81 7.13 5.63 1.68
C PRO A 81 6.26 6.88 1.81
N LEU A 82 6.37 7.85 0.90
CA LEU A 82 5.54 9.06 0.93
C LEU A 82 4.05 8.74 0.72
N TYR A 83 3.74 7.83 -0.21
CA TYR A 83 2.38 7.37 -0.48
C TYR A 83 1.83 6.57 0.71
N LEU A 84 2.61 5.65 1.28
CA LEU A 84 2.22 4.90 2.48
C LEU A 84 1.92 5.83 3.66
N TRP A 85 2.75 6.85 3.87
CA TRP A 85 2.58 7.78 4.97
C TRP A 85 1.37 8.69 4.77
N ARG A 86 1.17 9.22 3.56
CA ARG A 86 0.12 10.23 3.29
C ARG A 86 -1.25 9.63 3.00
N VAL A 87 -1.30 8.51 2.28
CA VAL A 87 -2.55 7.89 1.82
C VAL A 87 -3.01 6.82 2.81
N GLN A 88 -2.12 5.91 3.20
CA GLN A 88 -2.50 4.78 4.04
C GLN A 88 -2.41 5.08 5.55
N LYS A 89 -1.82 6.21 5.97
CA LYS A 89 -1.65 6.63 7.37
C LYS A 89 -1.07 5.52 8.25
N VAL A 90 -0.18 4.73 7.66
CA VAL A 90 0.46 3.60 8.31
C VAL A 90 1.58 4.11 9.22
N HIS A 91 1.48 3.87 10.52
CA HIS A 91 2.50 4.30 11.50
C HIS A 91 3.48 3.19 11.91
N LYS A 92 3.27 1.93 11.47
CA LYS A 92 4.18 0.83 11.78
C LYS A 92 5.41 0.89 10.88
N ILE A 93 6.59 0.93 11.52
CA ILE A 93 7.90 1.00 10.84
C ILE A 93 8.15 -0.26 9.99
N GLN A 94 7.75 -1.44 10.49
CA GLN A 94 7.90 -2.71 9.76
C GLN A 94 7.18 -2.67 8.40
N GLN A 95 6.00 -2.04 8.33
CA GLN A 95 5.20 -1.95 7.11
C GLN A 95 5.88 -1.04 6.06
N HIS A 96 6.53 0.05 6.49
CA HIS A 96 7.32 0.89 5.59
C HIS A 96 8.52 0.13 5.01
N VAL A 97 9.23 -0.64 5.82
CA VAL A 97 10.40 -1.41 5.38
C VAL A 97 10.00 -2.49 4.38
N ILE A 98 8.93 -3.24 4.65
CA ILE A 98 8.42 -4.28 3.74
C ILE A 98 8.01 -3.69 2.38
N SER A 99 7.33 -2.54 2.37
CA SER A 99 6.87 -1.93 1.12
C SER A 99 8.02 -1.35 0.30
N ILE A 100 9.03 -0.76 0.93
CA ILE A 100 10.25 -0.31 0.23
C ILE A 100 10.98 -1.51 -0.37
N LEU A 101 11.19 -2.59 0.41
CA LEU A 101 11.82 -3.82 -0.07
C LEU A 101 11.04 -4.44 -1.24
N SER A 102 9.72 -4.52 -1.11
CA SER A 102 8.85 -5.03 -2.16
C SER A 102 8.99 -4.24 -3.45
N PHE A 103 8.98 -2.91 -3.37
CA PHE A 103 9.17 -2.06 -4.54
C PHE A 103 10.55 -2.27 -5.19
N VAL A 104 11.62 -2.35 -4.40
CA VAL A 104 12.97 -2.60 -4.92
C VAL A 104 13.06 -3.96 -5.62
N VAL A 105 12.49 -5.01 -5.01
CA VAL A 105 12.45 -6.36 -5.59
C VAL A 105 11.68 -6.37 -6.91
N TRP A 106 10.56 -5.65 -6.98
CA TRP A 106 9.80 -5.49 -8.22
C TRP A 106 10.57 -4.75 -9.32
N VAL A 107 11.21 -3.61 -9.01
CA VAL A 107 12.03 -2.90 -10.00
C VAL A 107 13.22 -3.74 -10.46
N PHE A 108 13.81 -4.51 -9.54
CA PHE A 108 14.88 -5.43 -9.84
C PHE A 108 14.40 -6.59 -10.73
N ALA A 109 13.16 -7.08 -10.57
CA ALA A 109 12.56 -8.09 -11.45
C ALA A 109 12.22 -7.57 -12.84
N LEU A 110 11.75 -6.32 -12.94
CA LEU A 110 11.39 -5.68 -14.20
C LEU A 110 12.61 -5.24 -15.03
N GLY A 111 13.82 -5.36 -14.49
CA GLY A 111 15.04 -4.96 -15.17
C GLY A 111 15.09 -3.46 -15.44
N GLY A 112 14.78 -2.64 -14.44
CA GLY A 112 14.84 -1.17 -14.50
C GLY A 112 16.26 -0.62 -14.72
N PRO A 113 16.77 0.35 -13.92
CA PRO A 113 18.11 0.91 -14.12
C PRO A 113 19.24 -0.14 -14.05
N PHE A 114 18.96 -1.28 -13.42
CA PHE A 114 19.88 -2.40 -13.28
C PHE A 114 20.15 -3.13 -14.60
N SER A 115 19.20 -3.16 -15.55
CA SER A 115 19.44 -3.83 -16.85
C SER A 115 20.53 -3.17 -17.70
N LEU A 116 20.87 -1.92 -17.39
CA LEU A 116 21.92 -1.16 -18.07
C LEU A 116 23.31 -1.39 -17.45
N SER A 117 23.40 -2.23 -16.41
CA SER A 117 24.64 -2.64 -15.76
C SER A 117 25.12 -3.99 -16.30
N VAL A 118 26.41 -4.10 -16.60
CA VAL A 118 27.04 -5.29 -17.22
C VAL A 118 26.91 -6.56 -16.35
N TRP A 119 26.79 -6.40 -15.03
CA TRP A 119 26.65 -7.49 -14.07
C TRP A 119 25.21 -8.04 -13.96
N TYR A 120 24.21 -7.31 -14.44
CA TYR A 120 22.82 -7.68 -14.22
C TYR A 120 22.33 -8.71 -15.24
N ASN A 121 21.76 -9.81 -14.75
CA ASN A 121 21.03 -10.78 -15.55
C ASN A 121 19.55 -10.79 -15.11
N PRO A 122 18.58 -10.62 -16.04
CA PRO A 122 17.14 -10.66 -15.74
C PRO A 122 16.69 -11.91 -14.98
N VAL A 123 17.42 -13.02 -15.13
CA VAL A 123 17.14 -14.29 -14.42
C VAL A 123 17.19 -14.11 -12.90
N TYR A 124 18.08 -13.27 -12.37
CA TYR A 124 18.14 -13.01 -10.93
C TYR A 124 16.87 -12.35 -10.43
N GLY A 125 16.33 -11.39 -11.18
CA GLY A 125 15.09 -10.72 -10.85
C GLY A 125 13.87 -11.64 -10.91
N ALA A 126 13.80 -12.50 -11.93
CA ALA A 126 12.73 -13.48 -12.10
C ALA A 126 12.69 -14.54 -10.99
N ILE A 127 13.85 -14.89 -10.41
CA ILE A 127 13.93 -15.83 -9.28
C ILE A 127 13.65 -15.12 -7.95
N LEU A 128 14.17 -13.90 -7.77
CA LEU A 128 14.04 -13.13 -6.54
C LEU A 128 12.57 -12.77 -6.24
N LEU A 129 11.79 -12.41 -7.26
CA LEU A 129 10.40 -11.98 -7.11
C LEU A 129 9.52 -13.04 -6.42
N PRO A 130 9.38 -14.29 -6.93
CA PRO A 130 8.57 -15.31 -6.29
C PRO A 130 9.10 -15.67 -4.89
N LEU A 131 10.43 -15.76 -4.72
CA LEU A 131 11.05 -15.99 -3.40
C LEU A 131 10.63 -14.94 -2.38
N PHE A 132 10.73 -13.66 -2.74
CA PHE A 132 10.33 -12.57 -1.85
C PHE A 132 8.84 -12.62 -1.52
N THR A 133 7.97 -12.87 -2.52
CA THR A 133 6.52 -12.98 -2.26
C THR A 133 6.18 -14.12 -1.30
N LEU A 134 6.88 -15.26 -1.40
CA LEU A 134 6.70 -16.38 -0.49
C LEU A 134 7.19 -16.07 0.93
N VAL A 135 8.36 -15.43 1.07
CA VAL A 135 8.89 -15.03 2.38
C VAL A 135 7.96 -14.06 3.08
N VAL A 136 7.43 -13.06 2.36
CA VAL A 136 6.47 -12.10 2.92
C VAL A 136 5.17 -12.80 3.33
N ALA A 137 4.67 -13.75 2.52
CA ALA A 137 3.47 -14.51 2.83
C ALA A 137 3.64 -15.37 4.09
N ILE A 138 4.81 -15.99 4.28
CA ILE A 138 5.12 -16.76 5.49
C ILE A 138 5.19 -15.84 6.71
N TRP A 139 5.88 -14.70 6.60
CA TRP A 139 6.05 -13.75 7.70
C TRP A 139 4.73 -13.16 8.21
N GLU A 140 3.77 -12.90 7.32
CA GLU A 140 2.45 -12.35 7.72
C GLU A 140 1.49 -13.44 8.24
N ALA A 141 1.76 -14.72 7.98
CA ALA A 141 0.94 -15.83 8.45
C ALA A 141 1.17 -16.19 9.93
N GLU A 142 2.24 -15.66 10.53
CA GLU A 142 2.65 -15.84 11.93
C GLU A 142 2.15 -14.71 12.84
#